data_AF-A0A2S9KA63-F1
#
_entry.id   AF-A0A2S9KA63-F1
#
_cell.length_a   1.000
_cell.length_b   1.000
_cell.length_c   1.000
_cell.angle_alpha   90.00
_cell.angle_beta   90.00
_cell.angle_gamma   90.00
#
_symmetry.space_group_name_H-M   'P 1'
#
loop_
_entity.id
_entity.type
_entity.pdbx_description
1 polymer ?
#
loop_
_entity_poly.entity_id
_entity_poly.type
_entity_poly.pdbx_seq_one_letter_code
_entity_poly.pdbx_strand_id
1 'polypeptide(L)' 'MDKIDARKLSPDALKALRSQAMRLRQELGLPWREIARVMGLNTTTVFGWAQRYAA' A
#
# COMPACT_ATOMS: atom_id res chain seq x y z
N MET A 1 -6.25 -14.47 -7.38
CA MET A 1 -5.65 -13.19 -7.82
C MET A 1 -4.26 -13.15 -7.22
N ASP A 2 -3.23 -13.20 -8.05
CA ASP A 2 -1.86 -13.10 -7.57
C ASP A 2 -1.64 -11.71 -6.98
N LYS A 3 -1.19 -11.69 -5.72
CA LYS A 3 -0.87 -10.45 -5.03
C LYS A 3 0.52 -10.01 -5.43
N ILE A 4 0.70 -8.70 -5.58
CA ILE A 4 2.00 -8.10 -5.83
C ILE A 4 2.91 -8.39 -4.61
N ASP A 5 4.00 -9.12 -4.84
CA ASP A 5 5.05 -9.27 -3.83
C ASP A 5 5.94 -8.03 -3.83
N ALA A 6 5.62 -7.09 -2.94
CA ALA A 6 6.31 -5.82 -2.80
C ALA A 6 7.83 -5.95 -2.59
N ARG A 7 8.33 -7.10 -2.12
CA ARG A 7 9.78 -7.35 -1.91
C ARG A 7 10.55 -7.54 -3.22
N LYS A 8 9.86 -7.86 -4.32
CA LYS A 8 10.46 -8.08 -5.64
C LYS A 8 10.47 -6.81 -6.50
N LEU A 9 9.92 -5.71 -5.99
CA LEU A 9 9.83 -4.45 -6.71
C LEU A 9 11.10 -3.63 -6.59
N SER A 10 11.37 -2.81 -7.61
CA SER A 10 12.41 -1.79 -7.49
C SER A 10 12.05 -0.77 -6.40
N PRO A 11 13.05 -0.07 -5.82
CA PRO A 11 12.81 0.96 -4.81
C PRO A 11 11.82 2.04 -5.27
N ASP A 12 11.90 2.45 -6.54
CA ASP A 12 11.01 3.47 -7.10
C ASP A 12 9.58 2.97 -7.27
N ALA A 13 9.39 1.74 -7.74
CA ALA A 13 8.06 1.12 -7.84
C ALA A 13 7.42 0.97 -6.46
N LEU A 14 8.21 0.59 -5.45
CA LEU A 14 7.75 0.48 -4.07
C LEU A 14 7.35 1.85 -3.50
N LYS A 15 8.15 2.89 -3.76
CA LYS A 15 7.86 4.26 -3.35
C LYS A 15 6.57 4.76 -3.99
N ALA A 16 6.36 4.52 -5.29
CA ALA A 16 5.14 4.90 -6.00
C ALA A 16 3.90 4.21 -5.41
N LEU A 17 3.95 2.89 -5.19
CA LEU A 17 2.84 2.15 -4.57
C LEU A 17 2.53 2.66 -3.17
N ARG A 18 3.55 2.89 -2.35
CA ARG A 18 3.35 3.44 -1.01
C ARG A 18 2.67 4.82 -1.07
N SER A 19 3.14 5.72 -1.93
CA SER A 19 2.53 7.04 -2.11
C SER A 19 1.08 6.94 -2.56
N GLN A 20 0.75 6.02 -3.47
CA GLN A 20 -0.62 5.76 -3.91
C GLN A 20 -1.50 5.22 -2.78
N ALA A 21 -0.99 4.29 -1.96
CA ALA A 21 -1.72 3.75 -0.80
C ALA A 21 -2.06 4.85 0.21
N MET A 22 -1.11 5.75 0.50
CA MET A 22 -1.32 6.88 1.41
C MET A 22 -2.35 7.87 0.85
N ARG A 23 -2.29 8.16 -0.45
CA ARG A 23 -3.27 9.02 -1.12
C ARG A 23 -4.67 8.45 -1.06
N LEU A 24 -4.85 7.15 -1.34
CA LEU A 24 -6.15 6.48 -1.22
C LEU A 24 -6.72 6.58 0.19
N ARG A 25 -5.86 6.52 1.23
CA ARG A 25 -6.29 6.72 2.61
C ARG A 25 -6.76 8.15 2.86
N GLN A 26 -5.98 9.15 2.40
CA GLN A 26 -6.26 10.56 2.65
C GLN A 26 -7.47 11.08 1.86
N GLU A 27 -7.57 10.72 0.58
CA GLU A 27 -8.61 11.24 -0.31
C GLU A 27 -9.94 10.50 -0.16
N LEU A 28 -9.91 9.18 0.03
CA LEU A 28 -11.12 8.34 0.05
C LEU A 28 -11.45 7.81 1.44
N GLY A 29 -10.60 8.01 2.45
CA GLY A 29 -10.83 7.52 3.82
C GLY A 29 -10.84 5.99 3.94
N LEU A 30 -10.45 5.25 2.89
CA LEU A 30 -10.59 3.80 2.83
C LEU A 30 -9.78 3.12 3.95
N PRO A 31 -10.29 2.03 4.54
CA PRO A 31 -9.51 1.25 5.50
C PRO A 31 -8.32 0.57 4.80
N TRP A 32 -7.20 0.40 5.50
CA TRP A 32 -5.98 -0.20 4.94
C TRP A 32 -6.18 -1.58 4.32
N ARG A 33 -7.13 -2.36 4.85
CA ARG A 33 -7.51 -3.66 4.28
C ARG A 33 -8.10 -3.53 2.87
N GLU A 34 -8.94 -2.52 2.65
CA GLU A 34 -9.55 -2.27 1.35
C GLU A 34 -8.55 -1.67 0.37
N ILE A 35 -7.68 -0.77 0.84
CA ILE A 35 -6.55 -0.24 0.04
C ILE A 35 -5.67 -1.39 -0.45
N ALA A 36 -5.32 -2.34 0.42
CA ALA A 36 -4.54 -3.52 0.03
C ALA A 36 -5.28 -4.38 -1.00
N ARG A 37 -6.61 -4.54 -0.88
CA ARG A 37 -7.41 -5.29 -1.85
C ARG A 37 -7.42 -4.62 -3.22
N VAL A 38 -7.71 -3.32 -3.28
CA VAL A 38 -7.77 -2.53 -4.53
C VAL A 38 -6.41 -2.52 -5.24
N MET A 39 -5.32 -2.39 -4.47
CA MET A 39 -3.97 -2.37 -5.01
C MET A 39 -3.39 -3.76 -5.30
N GLY A 40 -4.11 -4.85 -4.97
CA GLY A 40 -3.59 -6.21 -5.14
C GLY A 40 -2.40 -6.54 -4.24
N LEU A 41 -2.28 -5.91 -3.07
CA LEU A 41 -1.18 -6.08 -2.12
C LEU A 41 -1.58 -6.97 -0.93
N ASN A 42 -0.57 -7.44 -0.18
CA ASN A 42 -0.83 -8.01 1.13
C ASN A 42 -1.22 -6.91 2.13
N THR A 43 -2.27 -7.16 2.92
CA THR A 43 -2.72 -6.25 3.97
C THR A 43 -1.60 -5.91 4.95
N THR A 44 -0.76 -6.88 5.33
CA THR A 44 0.37 -6.62 6.25
C THR A 44 1.40 -5.66 5.67
N THR A 45 1.60 -5.67 4.34
CA THR A 45 2.50 -4.73 3.66
C THR A 45 2.00 -3.29 3.80
N VAL A 46 0.73 -3.06 3.52
CA VAL A 46 0.12 -1.72 3.60
C VAL A 46 0.07 -1.24 5.05
N PHE A 47 -0.27 -2.12 5.99
CA PHE A 47 -0.22 -1.79 7.43
C PHE A 47 1.19 -1.42 7.89
N GLY A 48 2.21 -2.16 7.46
CA GLY A 48 3.61 -1.85 7.77
C GLY A 48 4.04 -0.49 7.22
N TRP A 49 3.51 -0.07 6.07
CA TRP A 49 3.72 1.30 5.58
C TRP A 49 2.99 2.34 6.42
N ALA A 50 1.74 2.09 6.79
CA ALA A 50 0.99 3.00 7.65
C ALA A 50 1.73 3.26 8.97
N GLN A 51 2.23 2.22 9.63
CA GLN A 51 2.97 2.37 10.89
C GLN A 51 4.30 3.14 10.74
N ARG A 52 4.95 3.06 9.58
CA ARG A 52 6.26 3.68 9.35
C ARG A 52 6.20 5.07 8.74
N TYR A 53 5.13 5.38 8.03
CA TYR A 53 5.07 6.55 7.14
C TYR A 53 3.75 7.31 7.16
N ALA A 54 2.71 6.85 7.88
CA ALA A 54 1.54 7.69 8.10
C ALA A 54 1.93 8.77 9.13
N ALA A 55 2.05 10.00 8.67
CA ALA A 55 2.14 11.21 9.49
C ALA A 55 0.74 11.81 9.66
#